data_AF-A0A973FGU9-F1
#
_entry.id   AF-A0A973FGU9-F1
#
_cell.length_a   1.000
_cell.length_b   1.000
_cell.length_c   1.000
_cell.angle_alpha   90.00
_cell.angle_beta   90.00
_cell.angle_gamma   90.00
#
_symmetry.space_group_name_H-M   'P 1'
#
loop_
_entity.id
_entity.type
_entity.pdbx_description
1 polymer ?
#
loop_
_entity_poly.entity_id
_entity_poly.type
_entity_poly.pdbx_seq_one_letter_code
_entity_poly.pdbx_strand_id
1 'polypeptide(L)'
;MLQLRTAGYLALDRLRKSGEFPPHVSGIEEIDAVTDRFMQRFMEERFRASNELGPGFLLYELLDRTVRSREQEHMDEASTSGKEKLALIRALDRMNDMTLAYRHQIDLLEPLIRETSSRREGPVRILELAAGSGGLSFALAGHALHHGIDIDITATDIVPETIDEGNRAASERKLPVRFRVMNAFDFASIEKNSIDLVIISQSLHHFTPGQLALMIARSAEHGATAFIGLDGLRSMLLLAGVPLVASLQGIASFTGDGFTSARKFYSELELGIIARIATGHDRYAVSESWPMSMLLVNHDSPVS
;
A
#
# COMPACT_ATOMS: atom_id res chain seq x y z
N MET A 1 10.34 18.97 1.91
CA MET A 1 10.47 17.74 1.09
C MET A 1 10.99 17.99 -0.32
N LEU A 2 10.91 19.21 -0.86
CA LEU A 2 11.46 19.53 -2.19
C LEU A 2 12.95 19.16 -2.32
N GLN A 3 13.74 19.33 -1.24
CA GLN A 3 15.15 18.95 -1.21
C GLN A 3 15.36 17.45 -1.46
N LEU A 4 14.67 16.59 -0.69
CA LEU A 4 14.72 15.13 -0.86
C LEU A 4 14.21 14.71 -2.23
N ARG A 5 13.16 15.36 -2.74
CA ARG A 5 12.60 15.08 -4.07
C ARG A 5 13.62 15.43 -5.17
N THR A 6 14.24 16.59 -5.08
CA THR A 6 15.26 17.04 -6.06
C THR A 6 16.49 16.13 -6.05
N ALA A 7 17.03 15.83 -4.86
CA ALA A 7 18.16 14.90 -4.73
C ALA A 7 17.79 13.49 -5.20
N GLY A 8 16.56 13.05 -4.94
CA GLY A 8 16.03 11.76 -5.37
C GLY A 8 15.93 11.63 -6.90
N TYR A 9 15.38 12.62 -7.61
CA TYR A 9 15.37 12.60 -9.07
C TYR A 9 16.79 12.62 -9.66
N LEU A 10 17.70 13.41 -9.10
CA LEU A 10 19.10 13.44 -9.53
C LEU A 10 19.77 12.07 -9.34
N ALA A 11 19.57 11.43 -8.19
CA ALA A 11 20.10 10.09 -7.92
C ALA A 11 19.54 9.03 -8.87
N LEU A 12 18.22 9.06 -9.12
CA LEU A 12 17.57 8.14 -10.02
C LEU A 12 18.06 8.30 -11.48
N ASP A 13 18.23 9.54 -11.94
CA ASP A 13 18.79 9.85 -13.26
C ASP A 13 20.22 9.32 -13.42
N ARG A 14 21.07 9.46 -12.38
CA ARG A 14 22.43 8.90 -12.38
C ARG A 14 22.44 7.39 -12.48
N LEU A 15 21.64 6.70 -11.66
CA LEU A 15 21.55 5.24 -11.67
C LEU A 15 21.02 4.70 -13.01
N ARG A 16 20.13 5.44 -13.68
CA ARG A 16 19.69 5.10 -15.04
C ARG A 16 20.82 5.27 -16.05
N LYS A 17 21.54 6.40 -16.00
CA LYS A 17 22.66 6.68 -16.92
C LYS A 17 23.85 5.74 -16.74
N SER A 18 24.10 5.25 -15.53
CA SER A 18 25.15 4.24 -15.25
C SER A 18 24.75 2.81 -15.61
N GLY A 19 23.48 2.58 -16.02
CA GLY A 19 22.97 1.24 -16.31
C GLY A 19 22.71 0.39 -15.06
N GLU A 20 22.69 1.00 -13.87
CA GLU A 20 22.41 0.32 -12.60
C GLU A 20 20.90 0.14 -12.36
N PHE A 21 20.03 0.85 -13.09
CA PHE A 21 18.59 0.61 -13.05
C PHE A 21 18.28 -0.80 -13.61
N PRO A 22 17.60 -1.68 -12.87
CA PRO A 22 17.39 -3.06 -13.29
C PRO A 22 16.69 -3.13 -14.65
N PRO A 23 17.17 -3.96 -15.59
CA PRO A 23 16.38 -4.31 -16.76
C PRO A 23 15.11 -5.05 -16.32
N HIS A 24 14.19 -5.29 -17.26
CA HIS A 24 12.98 -6.07 -16.97
C HIS A 24 13.34 -7.41 -16.33
N VAL A 25 12.88 -7.62 -15.09
CA VAL A 25 13.17 -8.83 -14.31
C VAL A 25 12.27 -9.94 -14.83
N SER A 26 12.86 -10.94 -15.49
CA SER A 26 12.09 -12.00 -16.16
C SER A 26 11.55 -13.06 -15.20
N GLY A 27 12.13 -13.18 -14.00
CA GLY A 27 11.72 -14.13 -12.97
C GLY A 27 11.07 -13.43 -11.78
N ILE A 28 9.80 -13.74 -11.50
CA ILE A 28 9.07 -13.15 -10.37
C ILE A 28 9.70 -13.48 -9.01
N GLU A 29 10.44 -14.59 -8.91
CA GLU A 29 11.17 -14.97 -7.70
C GLU A 29 12.39 -14.09 -7.44
N GLU A 30 12.95 -13.45 -8.47
CA GLU A 30 14.11 -12.55 -8.34
C GLU A 30 13.70 -11.09 -8.07
N ILE A 31 12.45 -10.74 -8.35
CA ILE A 31 11.97 -9.35 -8.31
C ILE A 31 12.08 -8.75 -6.92
N ASP A 32 11.88 -9.57 -5.89
CA ASP A 32 11.97 -9.16 -4.50
C ASP A 32 13.41 -8.69 -4.17
N ALA A 33 14.36 -9.60 -4.33
CA ALA A 33 15.76 -9.34 -4.03
C ALA A 33 16.38 -8.25 -4.92
N VAL A 34 15.99 -8.16 -6.20
CA VAL A 34 16.45 -7.10 -7.11
C VAL A 34 15.95 -5.73 -6.67
N THR A 35 14.66 -5.62 -6.33
CA THR A 35 14.06 -4.34 -5.93
C THR A 35 14.63 -3.86 -4.60
N ASP A 36 14.80 -4.75 -3.62
CA ASP A 36 15.39 -4.39 -2.33
C ASP A 36 16.83 -3.90 -2.47
N ARG A 37 17.66 -4.60 -3.27
CA ARG A 37 19.03 -4.15 -3.57
C ARG A 37 19.04 -2.80 -4.27
N PHE A 38 18.18 -2.60 -5.26
CA PHE A 38 18.11 -1.33 -5.98
C PHE A 38 17.65 -0.20 -5.07
N MET A 39 16.68 -0.43 -4.17
CA MET A 39 16.21 0.57 -3.23
C MET A 39 17.31 1.00 -2.26
N GLN A 40 18.12 0.06 -1.77
CA GLN A 40 19.30 0.38 -0.96
C GLN A 40 20.29 1.24 -1.74
N ARG A 41 20.59 0.86 -2.99
CA ARG A 41 21.49 1.61 -3.86
C ARG A 41 20.98 3.01 -4.16
N PHE A 42 19.68 3.16 -4.41
CA PHE A 42 19.01 4.44 -4.60
C PHE A 42 19.18 5.36 -3.38
N MET A 43 19.03 4.83 -2.16
CA MET A 43 19.22 5.61 -0.94
C MET A 43 20.67 6.09 -0.77
N GLU A 44 21.66 5.26 -1.10
CA GLU A 44 23.06 5.66 -1.08
C GLU A 44 23.35 6.78 -2.08
N GLU A 45 22.83 6.67 -3.31
CA GLU A 45 23.07 7.67 -4.34
C GLU A 45 22.31 8.97 -4.03
N ARG A 46 21.12 8.90 -3.43
CA ARG A 46 20.40 10.08 -2.94
C ARG A 46 21.18 10.81 -1.84
N PHE A 47 21.85 10.07 -0.96
CA PHE A 47 22.75 10.66 0.03
C PHE A 47 23.92 11.40 -0.62
N ARG A 48 24.59 10.79 -1.61
CA ARG A 48 25.67 11.45 -2.36
C ARG A 48 25.19 12.70 -3.09
N ALA A 49 24.09 12.60 -3.81
CA ALA A 49 23.45 13.71 -4.49
C ALA A 49 23.10 14.86 -3.51
N SER A 50 22.57 14.53 -2.32
CA SER A 50 22.26 15.51 -1.28
C SER A 50 23.51 16.21 -0.75
N ASN A 51 24.61 15.48 -0.57
CA ASN A 51 25.89 16.06 -0.14
C ASN A 51 26.46 17.03 -1.19
N GLU A 52 26.38 16.68 -2.48
CA GLU A 52 26.85 17.51 -3.59
C GLU A 52 25.99 18.76 -3.82
N LEU A 53 24.67 18.65 -3.65
CA LEU A 53 23.74 19.78 -3.76
C LEU A 53 23.89 20.80 -2.62
N GLY A 54 24.60 20.43 -1.55
CA GLY A 54 25.04 21.33 -0.49
C GLY A 54 24.36 21.09 0.87
N PRO A 55 24.78 21.84 1.91
CA PRO A 55 24.43 21.56 3.30
C PRO A 55 22.93 21.60 3.59
N GLY A 56 22.17 22.43 2.86
CA GLY A 56 20.71 22.48 2.97
C GLY A 56 20.04 21.15 2.58
N PHE A 57 20.52 20.48 1.53
CA PHE A 57 19.99 19.18 1.09
C PHE A 57 20.45 18.06 2.02
N LEU A 58 21.74 18.07 2.39
CA LEU A 58 22.31 17.09 3.31
C LEU A 58 21.59 17.08 4.67
N LEU A 59 21.21 18.24 5.22
CA LEU A 59 20.46 18.30 6.48
C LEU A 59 19.13 17.54 6.39
N TYR A 60 18.34 17.76 5.34
CA TYR A 60 17.07 17.03 5.16
C TYR A 60 17.28 15.54 4.95
N GLU A 61 18.33 15.14 4.25
CA GLU A 61 18.68 13.73 4.07
C GLU A 61 19.04 13.06 5.40
N LEU A 62 19.85 13.71 6.24
CA LEU A 62 20.19 13.20 7.56
C LEU A 62 18.94 13.08 8.44
N LEU A 63 18.06 14.08 8.43
CA LEU A 63 16.78 14.01 9.14
C LEU A 63 15.93 12.84 8.64
N ASP A 64 15.75 12.68 7.34
CA ASP A 64 14.97 11.56 6.76
C ASP A 64 15.53 10.20 7.20
N ARG A 65 16.85 10.02 7.14
CA ARG A 65 17.52 8.78 7.54
C ARG A 65 17.38 8.48 9.04
N THR A 66 17.39 9.49 9.90
CA THR A 66 17.17 9.30 11.35
C THR A 66 15.71 8.95 11.67
N VAL A 67 14.77 9.51 10.91
CA VAL A 67 13.34 9.25 11.11
C VAL A 67 12.97 7.86 10.60
N ARG A 68 13.54 7.38 9.49
CA ARG A 68 13.22 6.05 8.94
C ARG A 68 13.39 4.94 9.98
N SER A 69 12.40 4.06 10.05
CA SER A 69 12.45 2.88 10.90
C SER A 69 12.26 1.61 10.08
N ARG A 70 12.86 0.52 10.58
CA ARG A 70 12.56 -0.86 10.17
C ARG A 70 11.98 -1.66 11.35
N GLU A 71 11.59 -0.97 12.41
CA GLU A 71 10.98 -1.58 13.58
C GLU A 71 9.63 -2.19 13.20
N GLN A 72 9.34 -3.33 13.82
CA GLN A 72 8.03 -3.96 13.74
C GLN A 72 7.05 -3.20 14.63
N GLU A 73 5.79 -3.11 14.21
CA GLU A 73 4.72 -2.56 15.05
C GLU A 73 4.27 -3.58 16.08
N HIS A 74 3.84 -3.12 17.24
CA HIS A 74 3.39 -3.97 18.35
C HIS A 74 2.23 -4.88 17.93
N MET A 75 1.31 -4.35 17.11
CA MET A 75 0.21 -5.15 16.56
C MET A 75 0.66 -6.33 15.66
N ASP A 76 1.83 -6.23 15.05
CA ASP A 76 2.39 -7.25 14.16
C ASP A 76 3.21 -8.31 14.91
N GLU A 77 3.55 -8.08 16.18
CA GLU A 77 4.36 -9.02 16.95
C GLU A 77 3.66 -10.38 17.11
N ALA A 78 4.43 -11.46 16.99
CA ALA A 78 3.93 -12.83 17.19
C ALA A 78 3.50 -13.09 18.65
N SER A 79 4.12 -12.39 19.61
CA SER A 79 3.81 -12.46 21.04
C SER A 79 2.49 -11.79 21.44
N THR A 80 1.95 -10.89 20.60
CA THR A 80 0.73 -10.16 20.89
C THR A 80 -0.46 -11.11 20.88
N SER A 81 -1.19 -11.16 22.01
CA SER A 81 -2.33 -12.08 22.14
C SER A 81 -3.44 -11.75 21.12
N GLY A 82 -4.20 -12.74 20.65
CA GLY A 82 -5.29 -12.50 19.68
C GLY A 82 -6.32 -11.47 20.17
N LYS A 83 -6.60 -11.42 21.48
CA LYS A 83 -7.48 -10.40 22.09
C LYS A 83 -6.91 -8.99 21.97
N GLU A 84 -5.61 -8.84 22.16
CA GLU A 84 -4.93 -7.55 22.05
C GLU A 84 -4.85 -7.10 20.60
N LYS A 85 -4.53 -8.00 19.66
CA LYS A 85 -4.58 -7.72 18.21
C LYS A 85 -5.95 -7.22 17.79
N LEU A 86 -7.03 -7.89 18.21
CA LEU A 86 -8.40 -7.46 17.92
C LEU A 86 -8.71 -6.08 18.53
N ALA A 87 -8.19 -5.75 19.72
CA ALA A 87 -8.38 -4.44 20.33
C ALA A 87 -7.69 -3.32 19.52
N LEU A 88 -6.49 -3.58 19.02
CA LEU A 88 -5.71 -2.66 18.18
C LEU A 88 -6.36 -2.47 16.81
N ILE A 89 -6.80 -3.55 16.17
CA ILE A 89 -7.54 -3.50 14.89
C ILE A 89 -8.83 -2.67 15.05
N ARG A 90 -9.60 -2.87 16.13
CA ARG A 90 -10.79 -2.06 16.39
C ARG A 90 -10.45 -0.59 16.68
N ALA A 91 -9.27 -0.31 17.24
CA ALA A 91 -8.81 1.07 17.46
C ALA A 91 -8.44 1.75 16.13
N LEU A 92 -7.82 1.01 15.21
CA LEU A 92 -7.57 1.44 13.85
C LEU A 92 -8.89 1.75 13.12
N ASP A 93 -9.88 0.86 13.19
CA ASP A 93 -11.20 1.12 12.59
C ASP A 93 -11.86 2.39 13.13
N ARG A 94 -11.88 2.59 14.46
CA ARG A 94 -12.41 3.82 15.05
C ARG A 94 -11.64 5.06 14.62
N MET A 95 -10.33 4.95 14.49
CA MET A 95 -9.49 6.04 14.01
C MET A 95 -9.82 6.39 12.55
N ASN A 96 -9.98 5.38 11.69
CA ASN A 96 -10.34 5.54 10.29
C ASN A 96 -11.74 6.17 10.13
N ASP A 97 -12.72 5.74 10.93
CA ASP A 97 -14.06 6.35 10.96
C ASP A 97 -14.00 7.81 11.43
N MET A 98 -13.30 8.08 12.53
CA MET A 98 -13.17 9.44 13.10
C MET A 98 -12.49 10.41 12.13
N THR A 99 -11.52 9.93 11.36
CA THR A 99 -10.76 10.73 10.38
C THR A 99 -11.40 10.75 8.99
N LEU A 100 -12.52 10.04 8.80
CA LEU A 100 -13.17 9.84 7.51
C LEU A 100 -12.24 9.20 6.46
N ALA A 101 -11.24 8.41 6.91
CA ALA A 101 -10.27 7.78 6.04
C ALA A 101 -10.94 6.86 5.01
N TYR A 102 -11.92 6.04 5.43
CA TYR A 102 -12.66 5.17 4.51
C TYR A 102 -13.42 5.94 3.43
N ARG A 103 -14.02 7.08 3.79
CA ARG A 103 -14.70 7.94 2.80
C ARG A 103 -13.71 8.48 1.78
N HIS A 104 -12.56 8.96 2.24
CA HIS A 104 -11.51 9.47 1.36
C HIS A 104 -10.93 8.38 0.44
N GLN A 105 -10.73 7.16 0.97
CA GLN A 105 -10.31 6.00 0.18
C GLN A 105 -11.34 5.64 -0.88
N ILE A 106 -12.64 5.67 -0.53
CA ILE A 106 -13.73 5.44 -1.50
C ILE A 106 -13.72 6.51 -2.59
N ASP A 107 -13.58 7.80 -2.25
CA ASP A 107 -13.54 8.89 -3.24
C ASP A 107 -12.39 8.70 -4.26
N LEU A 108 -11.29 8.07 -3.84
CA LEU A 108 -10.15 7.72 -4.71
C LEU A 108 -10.39 6.46 -5.55
N LEU A 109 -11.10 5.47 -5.01
CA LEU A 109 -11.31 4.17 -5.65
C LEU A 109 -12.53 4.14 -6.58
N GLU A 110 -13.59 4.87 -6.25
CA GLU A 110 -14.85 4.86 -6.99
C GLU A 110 -14.68 5.15 -8.49
N PRO A 111 -13.89 6.16 -8.93
CA PRO A 111 -13.69 6.41 -10.35
C PRO A 111 -13.08 5.21 -11.09
N LEU A 112 -12.11 4.53 -10.48
CA LEU A 112 -11.45 3.34 -11.06
C LEU A 112 -12.40 2.14 -11.13
N ILE A 113 -13.23 1.96 -10.09
CA ILE A 113 -14.24 0.90 -10.06
C ILE A 113 -15.29 1.15 -11.13
N ARG A 114 -15.76 2.39 -11.31
CA ARG A 114 -16.72 2.75 -12.35
C ARG A 114 -16.15 2.58 -13.75
N GLU A 115 -14.90 2.99 -13.97
CA GLU A 115 -14.21 2.77 -15.24
C GLU A 115 -14.13 1.27 -15.56
N THR A 116 -13.73 0.45 -14.58
CA THR A 116 -13.64 -1.01 -14.73
C THR A 116 -15.03 -1.61 -15.01
N SER A 117 -16.04 -1.22 -14.24
CA SER A 117 -17.44 -1.66 -14.41
C SER A 117 -17.97 -1.35 -15.81
N SER A 118 -17.61 -0.21 -16.40
CA SER A 118 -18.04 0.16 -17.77
C SER A 118 -17.46 -0.72 -18.88
N ARG A 119 -16.38 -1.46 -18.60
CA ARG A 119 -15.64 -2.28 -19.58
C ARG A 119 -15.95 -3.76 -19.49
N ARG A 120 -16.79 -4.19 -18.56
CA ARG A 120 -17.08 -5.60 -18.34
C ARG A 120 -18.54 -5.87 -18.03
N GLU A 121 -18.93 -7.12 -18.23
CA GLU A 121 -20.21 -7.63 -17.76
C GLU A 121 -20.07 -8.19 -16.34
N GLY A 122 -21.10 -7.97 -15.52
CA GLY A 122 -21.18 -8.43 -14.13
C GLY A 122 -20.37 -7.59 -13.13
N PRO A 123 -20.20 -8.11 -11.89
CA PRO A 123 -19.60 -7.35 -10.81
C PRO A 123 -18.11 -7.12 -11.03
N VAL A 124 -17.61 -5.94 -10.66
CA VAL A 124 -16.16 -5.69 -10.58
C VAL A 124 -15.58 -6.55 -9.45
N ARG A 125 -14.61 -7.40 -9.78
CA ARG A 125 -13.99 -8.35 -8.86
C ARG A 125 -12.77 -7.68 -8.23
N ILE A 126 -12.84 -7.45 -6.93
CA ILE A 126 -11.82 -6.74 -6.16
C ILE A 126 -11.15 -7.72 -5.20
N LEU A 127 -9.82 -7.76 -5.21
CA LEU A 127 -9.02 -8.44 -4.20
C LEU A 127 -8.38 -7.40 -3.28
N GLU A 128 -8.73 -7.40 -2.00
CA GLU A 128 -8.03 -6.61 -0.98
C GLU A 128 -6.95 -7.48 -0.29
N LEU A 129 -5.70 -7.05 -0.35
CA LEU A 129 -4.54 -7.66 0.31
C LEU A 129 -4.33 -7.02 1.68
N ALA A 130 -3.96 -7.83 2.68
CA ALA A 130 -3.71 -7.38 4.05
C ALA A 130 -4.88 -6.54 4.62
N ALA A 131 -6.09 -7.07 4.47
CA ALA A 131 -7.33 -6.34 4.74
C ALA A 131 -7.57 -6.06 6.24
N GLY A 132 -6.84 -6.71 7.16
CA GLY A 132 -7.09 -6.58 8.59
C GLY A 132 -8.52 -6.98 8.95
N SER A 133 -9.28 -6.09 9.59
CA SER A 133 -10.72 -6.28 9.86
C SER A 133 -11.62 -6.17 8.61
N GLY A 134 -11.09 -5.73 7.48
CA GLY A 134 -11.82 -5.44 6.26
C GLY A 134 -12.66 -4.15 6.34
N GLY A 135 -12.25 -3.18 7.16
CA GLY A 135 -12.96 -1.91 7.28
C GLY A 135 -13.17 -1.20 5.93
N LEU A 136 -12.13 -1.16 5.08
CA LEU A 136 -12.25 -0.63 3.71
C LEU A 136 -13.18 -1.48 2.85
N SER A 137 -13.01 -2.81 2.81
CA SER A 137 -13.92 -3.74 2.14
C SER A 137 -15.39 -3.49 2.51
N PHE A 138 -15.70 -3.36 3.80
CA PHE A 138 -17.07 -3.10 4.24
C PHE A 138 -17.59 -1.73 3.83
N ALA A 139 -16.76 -0.68 3.98
CA ALA A 139 -17.14 0.66 3.59
C ALA A 139 -17.40 0.76 2.09
N LEU A 140 -16.55 0.13 1.28
CA LEU A 140 -16.67 0.08 -0.17
C LEU A 140 -17.91 -0.70 -0.61
N ALA A 141 -18.15 -1.89 -0.03
CA ALA A 141 -19.34 -2.69 -0.31
C ALA A 141 -20.64 -1.97 0.07
N GLY A 142 -20.66 -1.28 1.22
CA GLY A 142 -21.81 -0.48 1.64
C GLY A 142 -22.06 0.70 0.69
N HIS A 143 -20.99 1.40 0.30
CA HIS A 143 -21.08 2.50 -0.67
C HIS A 143 -21.59 2.02 -2.03
N ALA A 144 -21.04 0.91 -2.55
CA ALA A 144 -21.42 0.33 -3.83
C ALA A 144 -22.90 -0.09 -3.85
N LEU A 145 -23.38 -0.73 -2.77
CA LEU A 145 -24.79 -1.08 -2.62
C LEU A 145 -25.69 0.17 -2.63
N HIS A 146 -25.28 1.25 -1.95
CA HIS A 146 -26.05 2.49 -1.91
C HIS A 146 -26.11 3.20 -3.28
N HIS A 147 -25.05 3.10 -4.09
CA HIS A 147 -24.92 3.80 -5.37
C HIS A 147 -25.18 2.90 -6.59
N GLY A 148 -25.63 1.66 -6.39
CA GLY A 148 -25.93 0.71 -7.47
C GLY A 148 -24.71 0.30 -8.29
N ILE A 149 -23.52 0.24 -7.67
CA ILE A 149 -22.30 -0.27 -8.30
C ILE A 149 -22.21 -1.76 -8.02
N ASP A 150 -22.16 -2.58 -9.06
CA ASP A 150 -22.04 -4.04 -8.91
C ASP A 150 -20.59 -4.43 -8.66
N ILE A 151 -20.28 -4.91 -7.45
CA ILE A 151 -18.94 -5.32 -7.05
C ILE A 151 -18.97 -6.61 -6.25
N ASP A 152 -17.86 -7.34 -6.30
CA ASP A 152 -17.62 -8.55 -5.53
C ASP A 152 -16.22 -8.48 -4.91
N ILE A 153 -16.16 -8.41 -3.57
CA ILE A 153 -14.89 -8.19 -2.86
C ILE A 153 -14.42 -9.48 -2.19
N THR A 154 -13.19 -9.88 -2.48
CA THR A 154 -12.45 -10.87 -1.71
C THR A 154 -11.39 -10.17 -0.87
N ALA A 155 -11.59 -10.14 0.45
CA ALA A 155 -10.64 -9.60 1.42
C ALA A 155 -9.71 -10.70 1.93
N THR A 156 -8.42 -10.42 2.04
CA THR A 156 -7.44 -11.42 2.45
C THR A 156 -6.51 -10.92 3.54
N ASP A 157 -6.19 -11.81 4.47
CA ASP A 157 -5.24 -11.56 5.55
C ASP A 157 -4.56 -12.87 5.98
N ILE A 158 -3.45 -12.77 6.70
CA ILE A 158 -2.76 -13.93 7.27
C ILE A 158 -3.32 -14.34 8.64
N VAL A 159 -4.07 -13.45 9.32
CA VAL A 159 -4.62 -13.66 10.66
C VAL A 159 -5.98 -14.37 10.57
N PRO A 160 -6.11 -15.67 10.92
CA PRO A 160 -7.37 -16.39 10.76
C PRO A 160 -8.55 -15.79 11.55
N GLU A 161 -8.28 -15.19 12.71
CA GLU A 161 -9.31 -14.57 13.54
C GLU A 161 -10.02 -13.40 12.85
N THR A 162 -9.31 -12.62 12.02
CA THR A 162 -9.94 -11.53 11.26
C THR A 162 -10.83 -12.06 10.13
N ILE A 163 -10.47 -13.22 9.57
CA ILE A 163 -11.23 -13.88 8.51
C ILE A 163 -12.57 -14.40 9.03
N ASP A 164 -12.58 -15.06 10.19
CA ASP A 164 -13.80 -15.58 10.82
C ASP A 164 -14.73 -14.43 11.24
N GLU A 165 -14.19 -13.38 11.87
CA GLU A 165 -14.97 -12.20 12.23
C GLU A 165 -15.52 -11.47 11.00
N GLY A 166 -14.69 -11.30 9.97
CA GLY A 166 -15.05 -10.63 8.71
C GLY A 166 -16.16 -11.37 7.96
N ASN A 167 -16.07 -12.69 7.79
CA ASN A 167 -17.11 -13.49 7.13
C ASN A 167 -18.44 -13.46 7.89
N ARG A 168 -18.39 -13.52 9.23
CA ARG A 168 -19.60 -13.37 10.05
C ARG A 168 -20.23 -11.99 9.85
N ALA A 169 -19.45 -10.92 9.93
CA ALA A 169 -19.94 -9.56 9.75
C ALA A 169 -20.48 -9.30 8.33
N ALA A 170 -19.84 -9.84 7.29
CA ALA A 170 -20.31 -9.75 5.91
C ALA A 170 -21.68 -10.41 5.74
N SER A 171 -21.87 -11.60 6.32
CA SER A 171 -23.14 -12.33 6.32
C SER A 171 -24.26 -11.58 7.06
N GLU A 172 -23.97 -11.09 8.27
CA GLU A 172 -24.92 -10.32 9.08
C GLU A 172 -25.38 -9.03 8.38
N ARG A 173 -24.45 -8.35 7.69
CA ARG A 173 -24.71 -7.11 6.95
C ARG A 173 -25.22 -7.33 5.53
N LYS A 174 -25.24 -8.58 5.05
CA LYS A 174 -25.61 -8.96 3.67
C LYS A 174 -24.80 -8.19 2.61
N LEU A 175 -23.50 -8.01 2.85
CA LEU A 175 -22.60 -7.32 1.93
C LEU A 175 -21.89 -8.32 1.01
N PRO A 176 -21.58 -7.96 -0.25
CA PRO A 176 -20.84 -8.81 -1.20
C PRO A 176 -19.34 -8.84 -0.89
N VAL A 177 -18.99 -9.26 0.33
CA VAL A 177 -17.61 -9.37 0.81
C VAL A 177 -17.36 -10.78 1.32
N ARG A 178 -16.25 -11.39 0.91
CA ARG A 178 -15.80 -12.70 1.43
C ARG A 178 -14.37 -12.57 1.92
N PHE A 179 -14.09 -13.14 3.09
CA PHE A 179 -12.77 -13.15 3.69
C PHE A 179 -12.10 -14.52 3.51
N ARG A 180 -10.81 -14.52 3.21
CA ARG A 180 -9.99 -15.75 3.08
C ARG A 180 -8.61 -15.56 3.69
N VAL A 181 -8.08 -16.61 4.30
CA VAL A 181 -6.68 -16.64 4.73
C VAL A 181 -5.79 -16.71 3.49
N MET A 182 -4.90 -15.74 3.31
CA MET A 182 -3.94 -15.74 2.20
C MET A 182 -2.72 -14.88 2.55
N ASN A 183 -1.54 -15.35 2.17
CA ASN A 183 -0.34 -14.52 2.16
C ASN A 183 -0.41 -13.55 0.96
N ALA A 184 -0.22 -12.26 1.19
CA ALA A 184 -0.32 -11.23 0.16
C ALA A 184 0.69 -11.39 -1.00
N PHE A 185 1.73 -12.24 -0.86
CA PHE A 185 2.68 -12.57 -1.93
C PHE A 185 2.37 -13.87 -2.67
N ASP A 186 1.45 -14.67 -2.13
CA ASP A 186 1.13 -16.00 -2.64
C ASP A 186 -0.27 -16.03 -3.24
N PHE A 187 -0.30 -15.88 -4.56
CA PHE A 187 -1.52 -15.91 -5.35
C PHE A 187 -1.88 -17.33 -5.82
N ALA A 188 -1.20 -18.40 -5.36
CA ALA A 188 -1.46 -19.76 -5.84
C ALA A 188 -2.91 -20.24 -5.63
N SER A 189 -3.61 -19.69 -4.64
CA SER A 189 -5.02 -19.98 -4.36
C SER A 189 -6.02 -19.15 -5.17
N ILE A 190 -5.52 -18.19 -5.95
CA ILE A 190 -6.30 -17.29 -6.79
C ILE A 190 -6.36 -17.83 -8.20
N GLU A 191 -7.58 -18.00 -8.73
CA GLU A 191 -7.77 -18.39 -10.12
C GLU A 191 -7.30 -17.28 -11.06
N LYS A 192 -6.61 -17.63 -12.14
CA LYS A 192 -6.18 -16.65 -13.14
C LYS A 192 -7.37 -15.95 -13.79
N ASN A 193 -7.25 -14.66 -14.04
CA ASN A 193 -8.29 -13.80 -14.63
C ASN A 193 -9.58 -13.74 -13.79
N SER A 194 -9.50 -14.03 -12.49
CA SER A 194 -10.62 -13.96 -11.55
C SER A 194 -10.72 -12.62 -10.80
N ILE A 195 -9.78 -11.70 -11.03
CA ILE A 195 -9.69 -10.40 -10.35
C ILE A 195 -9.54 -9.32 -11.41
N ASP A 196 -10.21 -8.18 -11.21
CA ASP A 196 -9.97 -6.99 -12.02
C ASP A 196 -9.08 -6.00 -11.27
N LEU A 197 -9.36 -5.74 -9.99
CA LEU A 197 -8.62 -4.76 -9.19
C LEU A 197 -7.97 -5.43 -7.98
N VAL A 198 -6.68 -5.19 -7.79
CA VAL A 198 -5.98 -5.55 -6.54
C VAL A 198 -5.77 -4.27 -5.73
N ILE A 199 -6.21 -4.27 -4.49
CA ILE A 199 -6.13 -3.13 -3.57
C ILE A 199 -5.32 -3.55 -2.34
N ILE A 200 -4.47 -2.65 -1.86
CA ILE A 200 -3.85 -2.74 -0.54
C ILE A 200 -3.93 -1.36 0.12
N SER A 201 -4.40 -1.31 1.37
CA SER A 201 -4.68 -0.05 2.04
C SER A 201 -4.11 -0.02 3.45
N GLN A 202 -3.44 1.07 3.80
CA GLN A 202 -2.79 1.31 5.09
C GLN A 202 -1.88 0.16 5.52
N SER A 203 -1.27 -0.53 4.55
CA SER A 203 -0.39 -1.66 4.85
C SER A 203 0.88 -1.73 4.00
N LEU A 204 1.06 -0.84 3.01
CA LEU A 204 2.24 -0.88 2.15
C LEU A 204 3.52 -0.79 2.99
N HIS A 205 3.51 0.06 4.01
CA HIS A 205 4.64 0.29 4.90
C HIS A 205 5.06 -0.91 5.77
N HIS A 206 4.25 -1.97 5.89
CA HIS A 206 4.69 -3.22 6.54
C HIS A 206 5.53 -4.12 5.63
N PHE A 207 5.55 -3.83 4.33
CA PHE A 207 6.22 -4.68 3.33
C PHE A 207 7.50 -4.05 2.82
N THR A 208 8.49 -4.88 2.50
CA THR A 208 9.72 -4.43 1.85
C THR A 208 9.43 -3.93 0.42
N PRO A 209 10.32 -3.10 -0.16
CA PRO A 209 10.21 -2.69 -1.55
C PRO A 209 10.02 -3.88 -2.52
N GLY A 210 10.79 -4.95 -2.33
CA GLY A 210 10.72 -6.16 -3.15
C GLY A 210 9.45 -6.96 -2.96
N GLN A 211 8.95 -7.05 -1.73
CA GLN A 211 7.64 -7.61 -1.43
C GLN A 211 6.51 -6.86 -2.15
N LEU A 212 6.52 -5.53 -2.13
CA LEU A 212 5.53 -4.73 -2.88
C LEU A 212 5.66 -4.94 -4.39
N ALA A 213 6.89 -5.01 -4.92
CA ALA A 213 7.11 -5.31 -6.33
C ALA A 213 6.56 -6.70 -6.71
N LEU A 214 6.72 -7.70 -5.83
CA LEU A 214 6.19 -9.03 -6.00
C LEU A 214 4.65 -9.02 -6.04
N MET A 215 3.97 -8.31 -5.13
CA MET A 215 2.51 -8.15 -5.16
C MET A 215 2.02 -7.53 -6.47
N ILE A 216 2.69 -6.47 -6.93
CA ILE A 216 2.36 -5.78 -8.19
C ILE A 216 2.53 -6.74 -9.38
N ALA A 217 3.67 -7.44 -9.46
CA ALA A 217 3.92 -8.40 -10.54
C ALA A 217 2.92 -9.56 -10.52
N ARG A 218 2.60 -10.12 -9.35
CA ARG A 218 1.60 -11.19 -9.19
C ARG A 218 0.21 -10.74 -9.60
N SER A 219 -0.18 -9.51 -9.30
CA SER A 219 -1.47 -8.97 -9.72
C SER A 219 -1.61 -8.97 -11.25
N ALA A 220 -0.55 -8.57 -11.96
CA ALA A 220 -0.51 -8.62 -13.43
C ALA A 220 -0.58 -10.06 -13.97
N GLU A 221 0.20 -10.99 -13.40
CA GLU A 221 0.20 -12.41 -13.81
C GLU A 221 -1.15 -13.10 -13.62
N HIS A 222 -1.97 -12.63 -12.68
CA HIS A 222 -3.30 -13.14 -12.39
C HIS A 222 -4.41 -12.39 -13.13
N GLY A 223 -4.05 -11.47 -14.04
CA GLY A 223 -4.99 -10.83 -14.96
C GLY A 223 -5.74 -9.63 -14.38
N ALA A 224 -5.28 -9.05 -13.26
CA ALA A 224 -5.82 -7.79 -12.79
C ALA A 224 -5.50 -6.67 -13.80
N THR A 225 -6.45 -5.76 -14.02
CA THR A 225 -6.29 -4.57 -14.85
C THR A 225 -5.48 -3.49 -14.13
N ALA A 226 -5.59 -3.44 -12.80
CA ALA A 226 -4.84 -2.49 -11.99
C ALA A 226 -4.48 -3.02 -10.58
N PHE A 227 -3.35 -2.51 -10.08
CA PHE A 227 -2.97 -2.58 -8.67
C PHE A 227 -3.05 -1.19 -8.05
N ILE A 228 -3.71 -1.07 -6.90
CA ILE A 228 -3.90 0.17 -6.17
C ILE A 228 -3.36 0.03 -4.75
N GLY A 229 -2.37 0.86 -4.41
CA GLY A 229 -1.85 0.98 -3.07
C GLY A 229 -2.22 2.31 -2.44
N LEU A 230 -2.87 2.29 -1.28
CA LEU A 230 -3.22 3.47 -0.49
C LEU A 230 -2.46 3.42 0.83
N ASP A 231 -1.66 4.43 1.15
CA ASP A 231 -0.97 4.49 2.45
C ASP A 231 -0.77 5.92 2.92
N GLY A 232 -0.35 6.10 4.17
CA GLY A 232 -0.01 7.41 4.69
C GLY A 232 1.08 8.10 3.87
N LEU A 233 0.89 9.41 3.65
CA LEU A 233 1.86 10.23 2.93
C LEU A 233 3.10 10.46 3.79
N ARG A 234 4.28 10.04 3.32
CA ARG A 234 5.55 10.37 4.00
C ARG A 234 5.68 11.89 4.17
N SER A 235 5.58 12.41 5.39
CA SER A 235 5.74 13.84 5.67
C SER A 235 6.05 14.11 7.15
N MET A 236 6.70 15.24 7.44
CA MET A 236 6.93 15.67 8.84
C MET A 236 5.61 15.95 9.57
N LEU A 237 4.59 16.41 8.84
CA LEU A 237 3.28 16.66 9.41
C LEU A 237 2.64 15.34 9.88
N LEU A 238 2.69 14.29 9.06
CA LEU A 238 2.13 12.99 9.44
C LEU A 238 3.01 12.22 10.42
N LEU A 239 4.32 12.46 10.44
CA LEU A 239 5.21 11.93 11.47
C LEU A 239 4.74 12.30 12.90
N ALA A 240 4.23 13.52 13.07
CA ALA A 240 3.63 13.96 14.33
C ALA A 240 2.11 13.70 14.40
N GLY A 241 1.41 13.84 13.27
CA GLY A 241 -0.04 13.79 13.19
C GLY A 241 -0.61 12.39 13.41
N VAL A 242 0.00 11.35 12.83
CA VAL A 242 -0.47 9.97 12.99
C VAL A 242 -0.44 9.51 14.45
N PRO A 243 0.69 9.59 15.19
CA PRO A 243 0.68 9.21 16.61
C PRO A 243 -0.22 10.11 17.45
N LEU A 244 -0.32 11.41 17.13
CA LEU A 244 -1.26 12.30 17.84
C LEU A 244 -2.70 11.82 17.70
N VAL A 245 -3.13 11.48 16.49
CA VAL A 245 -4.49 11.00 16.22
C VAL A 245 -4.69 9.58 16.79
N ALA A 246 -3.70 8.71 16.70
CA ALA A 246 -3.73 7.38 17.32
C ALA A 246 -3.86 7.46 18.86
N SER A 247 -3.25 8.46 19.48
CA SER A 247 -3.34 8.67 20.94
C SER A 247 -4.76 8.95 21.45
N LEU A 248 -5.65 9.45 20.58
CA LEU A 248 -7.06 9.67 20.90
C LEU A 248 -7.82 8.35 21.16
N GLN A 249 -7.25 7.20 20.78
CA GLN A 249 -7.82 5.89 21.11
C GLN A 249 -7.56 5.46 22.55
N GLY A 250 -6.70 6.16 23.29
CA GLY A 250 -6.38 5.84 24.68
C GLY A 250 -5.58 4.55 24.87
N ILE A 251 -4.94 4.05 23.79
CA ILE A 251 -4.13 2.83 23.80
C ILE A 251 -2.67 3.21 23.52
N ALA A 252 -1.79 3.00 24.50
CA ALA A 252 -0.40 3.42 24.42
C ALA A 252 0.39 2.69 23.30
N SER A 253 0.20 1.36 23.17
CA SER A 253 0.82 0.58 22.10
C SER A 253 0.36 1.06 20.72
N PHE A 254 -0.92 1.34 20.54
CA PHE A 254 -1.46 1.90 19.29
C PHE A 254 -0.89 3.28 18.94
N THR A 255 -0.61 4.10 19.95
CA THR A 255 0.08 5.39 19.75
C THR A 255 1.51 5.19 19.28
N GLY A 256 2.21 4.20 19.86
CA GLY A 256 3.54 3.78 19.45
C GLY A 256 3.54 3.27 18.01
N ASP A 257 2.57 2.42 17.66
CA ASP A 257 2.39 1.90 16.30
C ASP A 257 2.18 3.05 15.32
N GLY A 258 1.30 4.01 15.62
CA GLY A 258 1.11 5.19 14.78
C GLY A 258 2.40 5.99 14.52
N PHE A 259 3.31 6.09 15.50
CA PHE A 259 4.63 6.70 15.29
C PHE A 259 5.53 5.83 14.41
N THR A 260 5.56 4.52 14.66
CA THR A 260 6.33 3.55 13.87
C THR A 260 5.86 3.52 12.41
N SER A 261 4.55 3.45 12.15
CA SER A 261 3.97 3.48 10.79
C SER A 261 4.39 4.74 10.04
N ALA A 262 4.27 5.91 10.67
CA ALA A 262 4.60 7.18 10.03
C ALA A 262 6.08 7.31 9.63
N ARG A 263 6.96 6.59 10.32
CA ARG A 263 8.41 6.50 10.00
C ARG A 263 8.68 5.57 8.80
N LYS A 264 7.79 4.61 8.55
CA LYS A 264 7.87 3.59 7.50
C LYS A 264 7.19 3.99 6.18
N PHE A 265 6.33 5.02 6.17
CA PHE A 265 5.68 5.48 4.93
C PHE A 265 6.66 5.75 3.79
N TYR A 266 6.30 5.24 2.61
CA TYR A 266 7.02 5.42 1.37
C TYR A 266 6.80 6.82 0.78
N SER A 267 7.82 7.35 0.12
CA SER A 267 7.70 8.54 -0.72
C SER A 267 7.22 8.21 -2.13
N GLU A 268 6.73 9.22 -2.84
CA GLU A 268 6.32 9.14 -4.26
C GLU A 268 7.39 8.47 -5.14
N LEU A 269 8.64 8.87 -4.99
CA LEU A 269 9.77 8.34 -5.74
C LEU A 269 10.04 6.86 -5.45
N GLU A 270 9.91 6.44 -4.18
CA GLU A 270 10.12 5.04 -3.81
C GLU A 270 9.03 4.15 -4.40
N LEU A 271 7.77 4.55 -4.27
CA LEU A 271 6.64 3.83 -4.87
C LEU A 271 6.76 3.75 -6.40
N GLY A 272 7.20 4.83 -7.04
CA GLY A 272 7.44 4.84 -8.49
C GLY A 272 8.57 3.92 -8.93
N ILE A 273 9.68 3.87 -8.18
CA ILE A 273 10.79 2.93 -8.43
C ILE A 273 10.29 1.48 -8.30
N ILE A 274 9.57 1.17 -7.22
CA ILE A 274 9.00 -0.17 -6.97
C ILE A 274 8.09 -0.58 -8.13
N ALA A 275 7.14 0.27 -8.51
CA ALA A 275 6.20 0.00 -9.60
C ALA A 275 6.92 -0.18 -10.96
N ARG A 276 7.97 0.62 -11.22
CA ARG A 276 8.74 0.55 -12.46
C ARG A 276 9.54 -0.75 -12.58
N ILE A 277 10.13 -1.22 -11.48
CA ILE A 277 10.83 -2.51 -11.44
C ILE A 277 9.82 -3.65 -11.55
N ALA A 278 8.71 -3.57 -10.82
CA ALA A 278 7.67 -4.58 -10.79
C ALA A 278 7.09 -4.89 -12.19
N THR A 279 6.89 -3.85 -13.00
CA THR A 279 6.19 -3.97 -14.28
C THR A 279 7.11 -3.93 -15.50
N GLY A 280 8.33 -3.41 -15.37
CA GLY A 280 9.19 -3.15 -16.51
C GLY A 280 8.72 -2.01 -17.42
N HIS A 281 7.71 -1.21 -17.04
CA HIS A 281 7.22 -0.06 -17.81
C HIS A 281 6.78 1.11 -16.93
N ASP A 282 6.61 2.30 -17.53
CA ASP A 282 6.24 3.54 -16.81
C ASP A 282 4.72 3.79 -16.71
N ARG A 283 3.89 2.74 -16.84
CA ARG A 283 2.42 2.83 -16.70
C ARG A 283 1.98 2.77 -15.23
N TYR A 284 2.44 3.72 -14.44
CA TYR A 284 1.99 3.91 -13.07
C TYR A 284 1.84 5.40 -12.79
N ALA A 285 1.02 5.73 -11.80
CA ALA A 285 0.88 7.07 -11.25
C ALA A 285 1.03 6.97 -9.73
N VAL A 286 1.74 7.95 -9.15
CA VAL A 286 1.75 8.14 -7.71
C VAL A 286 1.23 9.53 -7.43
N SER A 287 0.12 9.63 -6.70
CA SER A 287 -0.53 10.90 -6.37
C SER A 287 -0.58 11.12 -4.86
N GLU A 288 -0.31 12.36 -4.45
CA GLU A 288 -0.50 12.80 -3.08
C GLU A 288 -1.97 13.24 -2.92
N SER A 289 -2.72 12.52 -2.10
CA SER A 289 -4.11 12.86 -1.74
C SER A 289 -4.21 12.93 -0.23
N TRP A 290 -3.78 14.07 0.32
CA TRP A 290 -3.59 14.26 1.76
C TRP A 290 -4.79 13.75 2.58
N PRO A 291 -4.57 12.96 3.65
CA PRO A 291 -3.28 12.60 4.26
C PRO A 291 -2.61 11.33 3.66
N MET A 292 -3.06 10.84 2.52
CA MET A 292 -2.55 9.60 1.92
C MET A 292 -1.73 9.85 0.65
N SER A 293 -0.97 8.83 0.27
CA SER A 293 -0.46 8.63 -1.07
C SER A 293 -1.21 7.48 -1.73
N MET A 294 -1.41 7.59 -3.04
CA MET A 294 -2.01 6.54 -3.85
C MET A 294 -1.03 6.15 -4.95
N LEU A 295 -0.67 4.88 -4.98
CA LEU A 295 0.01 4.23 -6.10
C LEU A 295 -1.04 3.55 -6.96
N LEU A 296 -1.11 3.91 -8.24
CA LEU A 296 -1.91 3.23 -9.25
C LEU A 296 -0.97 2.63 -10.30
N VAL A 297 -1.02 1.32 -10.49
CA VAL A 297 -0.29 0.62 -11.55
C VAL A 297 -1.29 0.02 -12.52
N ASN A 298 -1.22 0.42 -13.79
CA ASN A 298 -2.09 -0.11 -14.84
C ASN A 298 -1.38 -1.25 -15.59
N HIS A 299 -2.02 -2.41 -15.61
CA HIS A 299 -1.51 -3.62 -16.28
C HIS A 299 -2.03 -3.77 -17.71
N ASP A 300 -3.15 -3.11 -18.03
CA ASP A 300 -3.71 -3.09 -19.37
C ASP A 300 -2.67 -2.60 -20.40
N SER A 301 -2.55 -3.33 -21.51
CA SER A 301 -1.87 -2.81 -22.70
C SER A 301 -2.73 -1.72 -23.34
N PRO A 302 -2.16 -0.67 -23.96
CA PRO A 302 -2.97 0.29 -24.69
C PRO A 302 -3.81 -0.47 -25.71
N VAL A 303 -5.12 -0.21 -25.69
CA VAL A 303 -6.01 -0.63 -26.78
C VAL A 303 -5.38 -0.06 -28.06
N SER A 304 -4.91 -0.97 -28.92
CA SER A 304 -4.37 -0.67 -30.25
C SER A 304 -5.39 0.03 -31.12
#